data_AF-A0A8B6FR47-F1
#
_entry.id   AF-A0A8B6FR47-F1
#
_cell.length_a   1.000
_cell.length_b   1.000
_cell.length_c   1.000
_cell.angle_alpha   90.00
_cell.angle_beta   90.00
_cell.angle_gamma   90.00
#
_symmetry.space_group_name_H-M   'P 1'
#
loop_
_entity.id
_entity.type
_entity.pdbx_description
1 polymer ?
#
loop_
_entity_poly.entity_id
_entity_poly.type
_entity_poly.pdbx_seq_one_letter_code
_entity_poly.pdbx_strand_id
1 'polypeptide(L)'
;MQWPVNQTVADALETAFYKSFSSCVATNKRILIAIDGSEEMIKPVVDLQQVSARSAAVAVALLMSRVESWTEFVLVSDSVSPVDVHPYDNLETVSFKFSTSECACLSADASNPMEWAMTNSKQYDAIVFFTTCATNGGNNLNEAMRQYRSRLGLPSTRLVVVAMTSNNNSITNPDDIYMLNVVGFDTKAMQVITEFIR
;
A
#
# COMPACT_ATOMS: atom_id res chain seq x y z
N MET A 1 -32.56 -7.90 -5.19
CA MET A 1 -32.44 -9.18 -4.45
C MET A 1 -31.66 -8.89 -3.18
N GLN A 2 -32.23 -9.18 -2.01
CA GLN A 2 -31.49 -9.20 -0.74
C GLN A 2 -31.52 -10.65 -0.26
N TRP A 3 -30.36 -11.21 0.06
CA TRP A 3 -30.27 -12.49 0.75
C TRP A 3 -29.62 -12.27 2.12
N PRO A 4 -30.01 -13.05 3.14
CA PRO A 4 -29.37 -12.96 4.45
C PRO A 4 -27.93 -13.49 4.37
N VAL A 5 -26.96 -12.63 4.67
CA VAL A 5 -25.54 -13.01 4.71
C VAL A 5 -25.29 -13.90 5.93
N ASN A 6 -24.79 -15.11 5.70
CA ASN A 6 -24.35 -15.99 6.77
C ASN A 6 -22.92 -15.61 7.19
N GLN A 7 -22.78 -15.06 8.40
CA GLN A 7 -21.49 -14.58 8.92
C GLN A 7 -20.43 -15.69 8.98
N THR A 8 -20.80 -16.92 9.33
CA THR A 8 -19.86 -18.06 9.35
C THR A 8 -19.30 -18.36 7.95
N VAL A 9 -20.10 -18.19 6.90
CA VAL A 9 -19.63 -18.36 5.52
C VAL A 9 -18.74 -17.20 5.11
N ALA A 10 -19.08 -15.97 5.48
CA ALA A 10 -18.26 -14.79 5.21
C ALA A 10 -16.87 -14.92 5.89
N ASP A 11 -16.84 -15.27 7.17
CA ASP A 11 -15.60 -15.49 7.93
C ASP A 11 -14.75 -16.64 7.34
N ALA A 12 -15.41 -17.71 6.88
CA ALA A 12 -14.72 -18.83 6.24
C ALA A 12 -14.12 -18.44 4.88
N LEU A 13 -14.82 -17.63 4.09
CA LEU A 13 -14.32 -17.10 2.82
C LEU A 13 -13.16 -16.13 3.04
N GLU A 14 -13.24 -15.26 4.05
CA GLU A 14 -12.16 -14.37 4.44
C GLU A 14 -10.94 -15.18 4.92
N THR A 15 -11.15 -16.21 5.74
CA THR A 15 -10.07 -17.14 6.14
C THR A 15 -9.45 -17.86 4.94
N ALA A 16 -10.27 -18.31 3.99
CA ALA A 16 -9.80 -18.95 2.76
C ALA A 16 -9.01 -17.98 1.88
N PHE A 17 -9.44 -16.72 1.79
CA PHE A 17 -8.71 -15.64 1.15
C PHE A 17 -7.32 -15.51 1.77
N TYR A 18 -7.18 -15.39 3.09
CA TYR A 18 -5.84 -15.28 3.69
C TYR A 18 -4.97 -16.53 3.47
N LYS A 19 -5.57 -17.73 3.46
CA LYS A 19 -4.84 -18.97 3.19
C LYS A 19 -4.37 -19.10 1.75
N SER A 20 -5.03 -18.49 0.78
CA SER A 20 -4.59 -18.56 -0.62
C SER A 20 -3.26 -17.85 -0.88
N PHE A 21 -2.86 -16.92 0.01
CA PHE A 21 -1.58 -16.19 -0.05
C PHE A 21 -0.47 -16.81 0.82
N SER A 22 -0.69 -18.00 1.38
CA SER A 22 0.19 -18.67 2.37
C SER A 22 1.60 -19.05 1.90
N SER A 23 1.97 -18.78 0.64
CA SER A 23 3.31 -19.02 0.12
C SER A 23 4.33 -17.91 0.40
N CYS A 24 3.92 -16.76 0.94
CA CYS A 24 4.83 -15.61 1.13
C CYS A 24 5.70 -15.79 2.38
N VAL A 25 7.02 -15.64 2.23
CA VAL A 25 7.97 -15.78 3.35
C VAL A 25 8.35 -14.39 3.86
N ALA A 26 8.20 -14.14 5.16
CA ALA A 26 8.51 -12.85 5.78
C ALA A 26 9.93 -12.34 5.44
N THR A 27 10.03 -11.02 5.29
CA THR A 27 11.29 -10.30 5.09
C THR A 27 11.94 -9.89 6.42
N ASN A 28 11.15 -9.78 7.50
CA ASN A 28 11.58 -9.29 8.83
C ASN A 28 12.19 -7.87 8.75
N LYS A 29 11.70 -7.07 7.82
CA LYS A 29 12.10 -5.68 7.60
C LYS A 29 11.11 -4.73 8.26
N ARG A 30 11.54 -3.49 8.50
CA ARG A 30 10.67 -2.41 8.92
C ARG A 30 9.95 -1.84 7.70
N ILE A 31 8.66 -2.12 7.54
CA ILE A 31 7.90 -1.75 6.34
C ILE A 31 6.90 -0.64 6.66
N LEU A 32 6.98 0.47 5.92
CA LEU A 32 5.92 1.47 5.86
C LEU A 32 4.93 1.08 4.76
N ILE A 33 3.65 0.95 5.09
CA ILE A 33 2.59 0.74 4.11
C ILE A 33 1.78 2.03 3.99
N ALA A 34 1.92 2.71 2.86
CA ALA A 34 1.18 3.92 2.55
C ALA A 34 0.04 3.59 1.57
N ILE A 35 -1.17 4.02 1.90
CA ILE A 35 -2.35 3.85 1.03
C ILE A 35 -2.85 5.23 0.62
N ASP A 36 -2.97 5.44 -0.69
CA ASP A 36 -3.56 6.61 -1.28
C ASP A 36 -5.06 6.72 -0.93
N GLY A 37 -5.43 7.85 -0.32
CA GLY A 37 -6.77 8.19 0.12
C GLY A 37 -7.60 8.92 -0.93
N SER A 38 -7.04 9.23 -2.10
CA SER A 38 -7.72 9.99 -3.15
C SER A 38 -9.02 9.34 -3.61
N GLU A 39 -9.90 10.14 -4.22
CA GLU A 39 -11.16 9.67 -4.80
C GLU A 39 -10.93 8.65 -5.92
N GLU A 40 -9.78 8.71 -6.60
CA GLU A 40 -9.40 7.73 -7.63
C GLU A 40 -9.28 6.32 -7.06
N MET A 41 -8.91 6.17 -5.79
CA MET A 41 -8.84 4.88 -5.12
C MET A 41 -10.23 4.30 -4.78
N ILE A 42 -11.30 5.10 -4.85
CA ILE A 42 -12.68 4.62 -4.70
C ILE A 42 -13.15 3.89 -5.97
N LYS A 43 -12.51 4.17 -7.12
CA LYS A 43 -12.90 3.56 -8.39
C LYS A 43 -12.66 2.05 -8.38
N PRO A 44 -13.47 1.28 -9.11
CA PRO A 44 -13.30 -0.17 -9.19
C PRO A 44 -11.95 -0.56 -9.81
N VAL A 45 -11.38 -1.67 -9.33
CA VAL A 45 -10.22 -2.31 -9.97
C VAL A 45 -10.65 -2.91 -11.30
N VAL A 46 -9.72 -2.92 -12.26
CA VAL A 46 -9.90 -3.58 -13.56
C VAL A 46 -10.38 -5.03 -13.33
N ASP A 47 -11.43 -5.44 -14.04
CA ASP A 47 -12.09 -6.75 -13.99
C ASP A 47 -12.90 -7.09 -12.71
N LEU A 48 -12.85 -6.26 -11.65
CA LEU A 48 -13.65 -6.44 -10.43
C LEU A 48 -14.48 -5.20 -10.11
N GLN A 49 -15.62 -5.05 -10.80
CA GLN A 49 -16.50 -3.87 -10.65
C GLN A 49 -17.06 -3.66 -9.24
N GLN A 50 -17.01 -4.68 -8.38
CA GLN A 50 -17.51 -4.62 -7.00
C GLN A 50 -16.41 -4.32 -5.97
N VAL A 51 -15.14 -4.26 -6.39
CA VAL A 51 -13.99 -4.06 -5.49
C VAL A 51 -13.31 -2.75 -5.86
N SER A 52 -13.31 -1.79 -4.93
CA SER A 52 -12.55 -0.55 -5.11
C SER A 52 -11.05 -0.80 -5.05
N ALA A 53 -10.26 0.04 -5.73
CA ALA A 53 -8.81 0.03 -5.63
C ALA A 53 -8.33 0.17 -4.18
N ARG A 54 -9.01 0.96 -3.36
CA ARG A 54 -8.75 1.09 -1.93
C ARG A 54 -8.97 -0.22 -1.19
N SER A 55 -10.11 -0.87 -1.37
CA SER A 55 -10.41 -2.15 -0.71
C SER A 55 -9.40 -3.24 -1.11
N ALA A 56 -9.01 -3.28 -2.38
CA ALA A 56 -7.97 -4.18 -2.86
C ALA A 56 -6.60 -3.87 -2.22
N ALA A 57 -6.19 -2.59 -2.18
CA ALA A 57 -4.94 -2.17 -1.53
C ALA A 57 -4.92 -2.53 -0.05
N VAL A 58 -6.02 -2.28 0.67
CA VAL A 58 -6.19 -2.65 2.08
C VAL A 58 -6.09 -4.16 2.27
N ALA A 59 -6.68 -4.97 1.39
CA ALA A 59 -6.58 -6.42 1.47
C ALA A 59 -5.12 -6.91 1.34
N VAL A 60 -4.36 -6.36 0.39
CA VAL A 60 -2.92 -6.67 0.25
C VAL A 60 -2.12 -6.19 1.45
N ALA A 61 -2.38 -4.96 1.91
CA ALA A 61 -1.68 -4.37 3.04
C ALA A 61 -1.91 -5.17 4.34
N LEU A 62 -3.14 -5.66 4.56
CA LEU A 62 -3.49 -6.53 5.68
C LEU A 62 -2.84 -7.92 5.57
N LEU A 63 -2.68 -8.45 4.35
CA LEU A 63 -1.90 -9.66 4.12
C LEU A 63 -0.42 -9.45 4.49
N MET A 64 0.15 -8.30 4.10
CA MET A 64 1.53 -7.96 4.46
C MET A 64 1.73 -7.88 5.97
N SER A 65 0.82 -7.26 6.73
CA SER A 65 0.95 -7.18 8.20
C SER A 65 0.74 -8.51 8.92
N ARG A 66 0.08 -9.48 8.29
CA ARG A 66 -0.03 -10.85 8.82
C ARG A 66 1.25 -11.66 8.62
N VAL A 67 2.04 -11.33 7.60
CA VAL A 67 3.30 -12.02 7.29
C VAL A 67 4.48 -11.34 7.97
N GLU A 68 4.50 -10.01 8.01
CA GLU A 68 5.61 -9.20 8.48
C GLU A 68 5.42 -8.78 9.94
N SER A 69 6.47 -8.93 10.74
CA SER A 69 6.42 -8.62 12.17
C SER A 69 6.39 -7.12 12.47
N TRP A 70 6.77 -6.27 11.51
CA TRP A 70 6.89 -4.82 11.73
C TRP A 70 6.37 -4.03 10.52
N THR A 71 5.10 -3.64 10.60
CA THR A 71 4.41 -2.81 9.61
C THR A 71 3.78 -1.59 10.27
N GLU A 72 3.99 -0.42 9.71
CA GLU A 72 3.29 0.81 10.09
C GLU A 72 2.45 1.27 8.90
N PHE A 73 1.19 1.64 9.16
CA PHE A 73 0.25 2.02 8.11
C PHE A 73 0.02 3.53 8.14
N VAL A 74 -0.01 4.14 6.97
CA VAL A 74 -0.38 5.54 6.80
C VAL A 74 -1.38 5.70 5.68
N LEU A 75 -2.32 6.61 5.87
CA LEU A 75 -3.20 7.11 4.84
C LEU A 75 -2.59 8.39 4.26
N VAL A 76 -2.52 8.47 2.94
CA VAL A 76 -2.04 9.65 2.22
C VAL A 76 -3.24 10.40 1.65
N SER A 77 -3.57 11.54 2.24
CA SER A 77 -4.58 12.48 1.75
C SER A 77 -3.97 13.89 1.66
N ASP A 78 -4.69 14.94 2.10
CA ASP A 78 -4.17 16.31 2.19
C ASP A 78 -3.03 16.40 3.22
N SER A 79 -3.03 15.44 4.15
CA SER A 79 -1.94 15.19 5.08
C SER A 79 -1.72 13.68 5.18
N VAL A 80 -0.53 13.29 5.63
CA VAL A 80 -0.24 11.88 5.93
C VAL A 80 -0.61 11.62 7.38
N SER A 81 -1.56 10.71 7.60
CA SER A 81 -2.02 10.32 8.92
C SER A 81 -1.74 8.84 9.21
N PRO A 82 -1.23 8.49 10.40
CA PRO A 82 -1.10 7.09 10.81
C PRO A 82 -2.47 6.43 10.93
N VAL A 83 -2.55 5.17 10.52
CA VAL A 83 -3.74 4.33 10.69
C VAL A 83 -3.37 3.14 11.53
N ASP A 84 -4.09 2.93 12.63
CA ASP A 84 -3.87 1.78 13.50
C ASP A 84 -4.50 0.53 12.88
N VAL A 85 -3.68 -0.41 12.42
CA VAL A 85 -4.12 -1.66 11.76
C VAL A 85 -3.48 -2.84 12.48
N HIS A 86 -4.30 -3.73 13.02
CA HIS A 86 -3.83 -4.95 13.67
C HIS A 86 -3.85 -6.12 12.68
N PRO A 87 -2.88 -7.05 12.71
CA PRO A 87 -2.87 -8.21 11.82
C PRO A 87 -4.14 -9.07 11.86
N TYR A 88 -4.84 -9.09 12.98
CA TYR A 88 -6.09 -9.86 13.16
C TYR A 88 -7.37 -9.04 12.93
N ASP A 89 -7.25 -7.78 12.51
CA ASP A 89 -8.41 -7.02 12.06
C ASP A 89 -9.02 -7.71 10.83
N ASN A 90 -10.35 -7.60 10.70
CA ASN A 90 -11.06 -8.05 9.51
C ASN A 90 -11.01 -6.99 8.40
N LEU A 91 -11.17 -7.42 7.15
CA LEU A 91 -11.04 -6.54 5.98
C LEU A 91 -12.01 -5.35 6.03
N GLU A 92 -13.24 -5.55 6.51
CA GLU A 92 -14.26 -4.51 6.60
C GLU A 92 -13.85 -3.40 7.57
N THR A 93 -13.37 -3.77 8.76
CA THR A 93 -12.90 -2.84 9.79
C THR A 93 -11.74 -2.01 9.29
N VAL A 94 -10.75 -2.65 8.66
CA VAL A 94 -9.59 -1.93 8.11
C VAL A 94 -10.04 -1.03 6.96
N SER A 95 -10.89 -1.52 6.05
CA SER A 95 -11.43 -0.71 4.96
C SER A 95 -12.16 0.52 5.48
N PHE A 96 -12.91 0.38 6.58
CA PHE A 96 -13.58 1.50 7.23
C PHE A 96 -12.58 2.53 7.76
N LYS A 97 -11.48 2.11 8.40
CA LYS A 97 -10.41 3.00 8.89
C LYS A 97 -9.77 3.84 7.76
N PHE A 98 -9.68 3.29 6.55
CA PHE A 98 -9.20 4.01 5.35
C PHE A 98 -10.32 4.76 4.60
N SER A 99 -11.57 4.72 5.07
CA SER A 99 -12.72 5.42 4.50
C SER A 99 -13.14 6.67 5.30
N THR A 100 -12.84 6.72 6.60
CA THR A 100 -13.29 7.76 7.53
C THR A 100 -12.62 9.13 7.37
N SER A 101 -11.61 9.23 6.52
CA SER A 101 -10.99 10.49 6.15
C SER A 101 -11.76 11.09 4.97
N GLU A 102 -12.56 12.13 5.23
CA GLU A 102 -13.04 13.02 4.17
C GLU A 102 -11.80 13.52 3.39
N CYS A 103 -11.62 12.99 2.19
CA CYS A 103 -10.44 13.24 1.39
C CYS A 103 -10.89 13.91 0.09
N ALA A 104 -10.75 15.23 0.02
CA ALA A 104 -10.99 16.03 -1.17
C ALA A 104 -9.75 16.06 -2.09
N CYS A 105 -8.90 15.03 -2.04
CA CYS A 105 -7.62 15.04 -2.76
C CYS A 105 -7.84 14.82 -4.26
N LEU A 106 -7.57 15.88 -5.02
CA LEU A 106 -7.44 15.83 -6.47
C LEU A 106 -6.11 15.22 -6.94
N SER A 107 -5.10 15.07 -6.04
CA SER A 107 -3.85 14.37 -6.30
C SER A 107 -3.08 14.12 -4.99
N ALA A 108 -2.78 12.86 -4.65
CA ALA A 108 -1.80 12.55 -3.61
C ALA A 108 -0.38 12.75 -4.19
N ASP A 109 0.43 13.65 -3.62
CA ASP A 109 1.85 13.72 -4.02
C ASP A 109 2.54 12.42 -3.59
N ALA A 110 3.21 11.78 -4.54
CA ALA A 110 3.92 10.55 -4.31
C ALA A 110 5.11 10.73 -3.35
N SER A 111 5.60 11.95 -3.11
CA SER A 111 6.64 12.23 -2.12
C SER A 111 6.16 12.19 -0.66
N ASN A 112 4.85 12.36 -0.42
CA ASN A 112 4.27 12.55 0.92
C ASN A 112 4.67 11.46 1.95
N PRO A 113 4.67 10.14 1.61
CA PRO A 113 5.06 9.11 2.57
C PRO A 113 6.49 9.28 3.10
N MET A 114 7.42 9.65 2.21
CA MET A 114 8.82 9.85 2.55
C MET A 114 9.00 11.12 3.38
N GLU A 115 8.32 12.19 3.02
CA GLU A 115 8.37 13.46 3.77
C GLU A 115 7.82 13.30 5.19
N TRP A 116 6.71 12.59 5.34
CA TRP A 116 6.15 12.24 6.64
C TRP A 116 7.12 11.40 7.47
N ALA A 117 7.72 10.37 6.85
CA ALA A 117 8.68 9.51 7.54
C ALA A 117 9.96 10.28 7.95
N MET A 118 10.46 11.19 7.12
CA MET A 118 11.58 12.09 7.46
C MET A 118 11.23 13.02 8.62
N THR A 119 10.06 13.66 8.57
CA THR A 119 9.61 14.62 9.58
C THR A 119 9.48 13.96 10.94
N ASN A 120 8.98 12.72 10.97
CA ASN A 120 8.86 11.93 12.19
C ASN A 120 10.13 11.15 12.57
N SER A 121 11.22 11.30 11.80
CA SER A 121 12.49 10.56 11.98
C SER A 121 12.30 9.04 12.06
N LYS A 122 11.35 8.51 11.31
CA LYS A 122 10.99 7.09 11.27
C LYS A 122 11.85 6.36 10.25
N GLN A 123 12.49 5.28 10.69
CA GLN A 123 13.40 4.49 9.88
C GLN A 123 12.71 3.22 9.36
N TYR A 124 12.58 3.12 8.04
CA TYR A 124 12.01 2.00 7.33
C TYR A 124 13.04 1.40 6.37
N ASP A 125 13.07 0.09 6.28
CA ASP A 125 13.91 -0.62 5.33
C ASP A 125 13.20 -0.76 3.97
N ALA A 126 11.87 -0.73 3.97
CA ALA A 126 11.05 -0.67 2.77
C ALA A 126 9.81 0.23 2.94
N ILE A 127 9.42 0.89 1.87
CA ILE A 127 8.19 1.69 1.76
C ILE A 127 7.37 1.08 0.62
N VAL A 128 6.13 0.69 0.91
CA VAL A 128 5.17 0.18 -0.08
C VAL A 128 4.04 1.18 -0.20
N PHE A 129 3.87 1.76 -1.38
CA PHE A 129 2.87 2.79 -1.65
C PHE A 129 1.83 2.28 -2.67
N PHE A 130 0.58 2.16 -2.23
CA PHE A 130 -0.55 1.79 -3.06
C PHE A 130 -1.25 3.05 -3.59
N THR A 131 -1.32 3.22 -4.91
CA THR A 131 -1.92 4.40 -5.56
C THR A 131 -2.50 4.04 -6.95
N THR A 132 -3.46 4.82 -7.44
CA THR A 132 -4.01 4.72 -8.82
C THR A 132 -3.25 5.56 -9.84
N CYS A 133 -2.11 6.16 -9.46
CA CYS A 133 -1.24 6.95 -10.32
C CYS A 133 -2.01 7.99 -11.17
N ALA A 134 -2.49 9.04 -10.49
CA ALA A 134 -2.86 10.29 -11.13
C ALA A 134 -2.00 11.42 -10.56
N THR A 135 -1.03 11.83 -11.38
CA THR A 135 -0.46 13.19 -11.52
C THR A 135 0.78 13.63 -10.70
N ASN A 136 1.75 14.16 -11.46
CA ASN A 136 2.64 15.30 -11.16
C ASN A 136 3.75 15.18 -10.09
N GLY A 137 4.28 13.98 -9.81
CA GLY A 137 5.31 13.82 -8.77
C GLY A 137 6.59 13.06 -9.15
N GLY A 138 6.78 12.57 -10.38
CA GLY A 138 7.88 11.63 -10.68
C GLY A 138 9.29 12.14 -10.28
N ASN A 139 9.58 13.42 -10.53
CA ASN A 139 10.83 14.04 -10.07
C ASN A 139 10.85 14.26 -8.54
N ASN A 140 9.70 14.58 -7.93
CA ASN A 140 9.57 14.78 -6.49
C ASN A 140 9.76 13.47 -5.72
N LEU A 141 9.26 12.34 -6.24
CA LEU A 141 9.38 11.03 -5.61
C LEU A 141 10.85 10.60 -5.49
N ASN A 142 11.58 10.69 -6.60
CA ASN A 142 13.00 10.33 -6.63
C ASN A 142 13.83 11.21 -5.72
N GLU A 143 13.54 12.52 -5.70
CA GLU A 143 14.21 13.46 -4.81
C GLU A 143 13.88 13.19 -3.34
N ALA A 144 12.60 12.96 -3.00
CA ALA A 144 12.18 12.64 -1.65
C ALA A 144 12.82 11.34 -1.13
N MET A 145 12.95 10.32 -1.98
CA MET A 145 13.68 9.10 -1.64
C MET A 145 15.16 9.35 -1.41
N ARG A 146 15.83 10.14 -2.27
CA ARG A 146 17.24 10.52 -2.06
C ARG A 146 17.42 11.26 -0.75
N GLN A 147 16.54 12.21 -0.44
CA GLN A 147 16.56 12.96 0.81
C GLN A 147 16.31 12.06 2.02
N TYR A 148 15.32 11.16 1.95
CA TYR A 148 15.00 10.20 3.00
C TYR A 148 16.21 9.32 3.35
N ARG A 149 16.81 8.70 2.32
CA ARG A 149 17.99 7.84 2.46
C ARG A 149 19.20 8.59 3.03
N SER A 150 19.45 9.80 2.54
CA SER A 150 20.57 10.64 2.98
C SER A 150 20.39 11.13 4.42
N ARG A 151 19.22 11.68 4.74
CA ARG A 151 18.93 12.31 6.04
C ARG A 151 18.89 11.30 7.19
N LEU A 152 18.39 10.09 6.94
CA LEU A 152 18.28 9.04 7.96
C LEU A 152 19.43 8.02 7.90
N GLY A 153 20.36 8.15 6.96
CA GLY A 153 21.50 7.23 6.82
C GLY A 153 21.10 5.82 6.38
N LEU A 154 20.06 5.69 5.55
CA LEU A 154 19.51 4.42 5.06
C LEU A 154 19.67 4.29 3.54
N PRO A 155 20.88 4.11 3.00
CA PRO A 155 21.12 4.12 1.55
C PRO A 155 20.42 2.99 0.79
N SER A 156 20.07 1.90 1.49
CA SER A 156 19.44 0.70 0.91
C SER A 156 17.93 0.64 1.13
N THR A 157 17.26 1.72 1.58
CA THR A 157 15.79 1.70 1.71
C THR A 157 15.14 1.51 0.35
N ARG A 158 14.26 0.51 0.28
CA ARG A 158 13.57 0.11 -0.95
C ARG A 158 12.21 0.79 -1.05
N LEU A 159 11.83 1.20 -2.25
CA LEU A 159 10.50 1.75 -2.55
C LEU A 159 9.79 0.83 -3.52
N VAL A 160 8.56 0.43 -3.17
CA VAL A 160 7.66 -0.30 -4.04
C VAL A 160 6.43 0.57 -4.27
N VAL A 161 6.17 0.91 -5.52
CA VAL A 161 4.91 1.55 -5.93
C VAL A 161 4.00 0.49 -6.53
N VAL A 162 2.80 0.34 -5.97
CA VAL A 162 1.78 -0.57 -6.46
C VAL A 162 0.69 0.25 -7.15
N ALA A 163 0.69 0.21 -8.48
CA ALA A 163 -0.29 0.88 -9.32
C ALA A 163 -1.58 0.04 -9.38
N MET A 164 -2.66 0.55 -8.77
CA MET A 164 -3.94 -0.15 -8.67
C MET A 164 -4.81 -0.03 -9.95
N THR A 165 -4.41 0.80 -10.89
CA THR A 165 -5.08 1.01 -12.18
C THR A 165 -4.07 0.87 -13.32
N SER A 166 -4.55 0.45 -14.49
CA SER A 166 -3.73 0.25 -15.69
C SER A 166 -3.47 1.57 -16.42
N ASN A 167 -2.70 2.47 -15.80
CA ASN A 167 -2.16 3.63 -16.51
C ASN A 167 -0.69 3.33 -16.83
N ASN A 168 -0.26 3.60 -18.07
CA ASN A 168 1.10 3.32 -18.56
C ASN A 168 2.20 4.25 -17.97
N ASN A 169 1.91 4.91 -16.85
CA ASN A 169 2.80 5.89 -16.25
C ASN A 169 3.50 5.29 -15.04
N SER A 170 4.78 4.96 -15.20
CA SER A 170 5.66 4.63 -14.07
C SER A 170 6.17 5.93 -13.44
N ILE A 171 6.05 6.06 -12.12
CA ILE A 171 6.60 7.19 -11.35
C ILE A 171 7.96 6.90 -10.73
N THR A 172 8.40 5.63 -10.76
CA THR A 172 9.70 5.19 -10.22
C THR A 172 10.82 5.43 -11.22
N ASN A 173 12.02 5.77 -10.75
CA ASN A 173 13.21 5.82 -11.60
C ASN A 173 13.68 4.41 -12.02
N PRO A 174 13.71 4.08 -13.33
CA PRO A 174 14.20 2.78 -13.80
C PRO A 174 15.68 2.51 -13.49
N ASP A 175 16.47 3.56 -13.28
CA ASP A 175 17.91 3.44 -12.99
C ASP A 175 18.21 3.19 -11.50
N ASP A 176 17.21 3.31 -10.62
CA ASP A 176 17.37 3.05 -9.19
C ASP A 176 17.01 1.59 -8.85
N ILE A 177 18.03 0.78 -8.56
CA ILE A 177 17.89 -0.64 -8.20
C ILE A 177 17.07 -0.87 -6.92
N TYR A 178 16.83 0.16 -6.12
CA TYR A 178 16.02 0.12 -4.90
C TYR A 178 14.61 0.68 -5.11
N MET A 179 14.17 0.87 -6.36
CA MET A 179 12.79 1.20 -6.70
C MET A 179 12.15 0.13 -7.59
N LEU A 180 10.90 -0.21 -7.30
CA LEU A 180 10.12 -1.17 -8.08
C LEU A 180 8.71 -0.62 -8.31
N ASN A 181 8.22 -0.73 -9.55
CA ASN A 181 6.83 -0.47 -9.90
C ASN A 181 6.12 -1.79 -10.21
N VAL A 182 5.05 -2.06 -9.48
CA VAL A 182 4.20 -3.25 -9.62
C VAL A 182 2.83 -2.78 -10.11
N VAL A 183 2.27 -3.43 -11.13
CA VAL A 183 0.95 -3.08 -11.67
C VAL A 183 -0.06 -4.16 -11.30
N GLY A 184 -1.18 -3.73 -10.74
CA GLY A 184 -2.35 -4.55 -10.47
C GLY A 184 -2.35 -5.27 -9.13
N PHE A 185 -3.35 -6.15 -9.00
CA PHE A 185 -3.72 -6.89 -7.80
C PHE A 185 -3.74 -8.38 -8.14
N ASP A 186 -2.56 -9.02 -8.19
CA ASP A 186 -2.41 -10.48 -8.38
C ASP A 186 -1.68 -11.09 -7.17
N THR A 187 -2.02 -12.34 -6.84
CA THR A 187 -1.29 -13.24 -5.94
C THR A 187 0.23 -13.24 -6.15
N LYS A 188 0.71 -13.09 -7.39
CA LYS A 188 2.15 -13.00 -7.69
C LYS A 188 2.77 -11.65 -7.31
N ALA A 189 1.98 -10.58 -7.29
CA ALA A 189 2.48 -9.25 -6.92
C ALA A 189 3.07 -9.28 -5.50
N MET A 190 2.40 -9.94 -4.56
CA MET A 190 2.91 -10.09 -3.20
C MET A 190 4.27 -10.79 -3.13
N GLN A 191 4.43 -11.90 -3.86
CA GLN A 191 5.71 -12.61 -3.90
C GLN A 191 6.84 -11.72 -4.44
N VAL A 192 6.58 -10.99 -5.53
CA VAL A 192 7.55 -10.05 -6.12
C VAL A 192 7.91 -8.93 -5.15
N ILE A 193 6.94 -8.35 -4.45
CA ILE A 193 7.16 -7.29 -3.45
C ILE A 193 8.05 -7.83 -2.32
N THR A 194 7.71 -8.98 -1.76
CA THR A 194 8.46 -9.60 -0.67
C THR A 194 9.87 -10.01 -1.09
N GLU A 195 10.06 -10.56 -2.30
CA GLU A 195 11.38 -10.90 -2.83
C GLU A 195 12.24 -9.66 -3.08
N PHE A 196 11.65 -8.58 -3.58
CA PHE A 196 12.35 -7.32 -3.78
C PHE A 196 12.79 -6.69 -2.44
N ILE A 197 11.94 -6.76 -1.41
CA ILE A 197 12.22 -6.17 -0.09
C ILE A 197 13.33 -6.90 0.68
N ARG A 198 13.61 -8.18 0.39
CA ARG A 198 14.66 -8.98 1.06
C ARG A 198 16.06 -8.42 0.84
#